data_AF-A0A8B8GKH2-F1
#
_entry.id   AF-A0A8B8GKH2-F1
#
_cell.length_a   1.000
_cell.length_b   1.000
_cell.length_c   1.000
_cell.angle_alpha   90.00
_cell.angle_beta   90.00
_cell.angle_gamma   90.00
#
_symmetry.space_group_name_H-M   'P 1'
#
loop_
_entity.id
_entity.type
_entity.pdbx_description
1 polymer ?
#
loop_
_entity_poly.entity_id
_entity_poly.type
_entity_poly.pdbx_seq_one_letter_code
_entity_poly.pdbx_strand_id
1 'polypeptide(L)'
;MSRTFDTFFSNSNHTLSDNCSFPLNELPKDFLSSVYKCSKYFSELQMQVKENNIKWFYQKTENDIKSLTELQYCVAKTYINRFQIKPINPSQENVGLNKLRAIQFDLPKVSTTKTDMNCSFTEKMCQVKYRELDETKLLQDQVNSYKQTPWKYDKEDAKIDFLSLNMQMGKPVSIIRNSKFCANELIDYNNRARSLFAVSTDDAIKRREYFRLKIPKQAIHGQLIVCDVTSIYTNDFLNNSRKQLDSLTLILESLKKLKISDSFLLIGYPLLSQVNVGVFYVLVNMFLKTGVIKPVEMGHAFVFCSKLNGKSTDDLMSVLSNVKEHIKDLNITEILEKQGQSLLSFFPIDKLMYESIYKDIVAVNCLVIINDVISVKNAKSRIHDSSDSSETILFF
;
A
#
# COMPACT_ATOMS: atom_id res chain seq x y z
N MET A 1 45.86 9.99 0.76
CA MET A 1 44.80 9.95 1.80
C MET A 1 45.30 10.13 3.23
N SER A 2 46.59 10.36 3.49
CA SER A 2 47.10 10.66 4.84
C SER A 2 46.63 12.01 5.41
N ARG A 3 46.28 12.98 4.55
CA ARG A 3 45.97 14.35 4.97
C ARG A 3 44.60 14.55 5.63
N THR A 4 43.65 13.64 5.46
CA THR A 4 42.25 13.83 5.91
C THR A 4 42.00 13.34 7.33
N PHE A 5 42.85 12.45 7.85
CA PHE A 5 42.74 11.95 9.24
C PHE A 5 43.53 12.82 10.23
N ASP A 6 44.67 13.37 9.81
CA ASP A 6 45.44 14.32 10.63
C ASP A 6 44.64 15.60 10.92
N THR A 7 43.77 16.01 10.00
CA THR A 7 42.86 17.16 10.19
C THR A 7 41.75 16.90 11.20
N PHE A 8 41.38 15.65 11.46
CA PHE A 8 40.31 15.31 12.42
C PHE A 8 40.78 15.49 13.87
N PHE A 9 42.07 15.30 14.13
CA PHE A 9 42.65 15.46 15.48
C PHE A 9 43.38 16.79 15.69
N SER A 10 43.78 17.50 14.62
CA SER A 10 44.48 18.79 14.77
C SER A 10 43.56 19.97 15.05
N ASN A 11 42.24 19.84 14.85
CA ASN A 11 41.27 20.92 15.05
C ASN A 11 40.45 20.82 16.34
N SER A 12 40.78 19.92 17.27
CA SER A 12 40.03 19.79 18.53
C SER A 12 40.48 20.80 19.60
N ASN A 13 40.43 22.09 19.27
CA ASN A 13 40.22 23.17 20.24
C ASN A 13 38.76 23.68 20.14
N HIS A 14 37.83 22.77 19.80
CA HIS A 14 36.41 23.04 19.92
C HIS A 14 36.04 22.93 21.40
N THR A 15 35.63 24.06 21.97
CA THR A 15 34.79 24.11 23.15
C THR A 15 33.67 23.08 23.06
N LEU A 16 33.66 22.16 24.02
CA LEU A 16 32.56 21.28 24.44
C LEU A 16 31.48 20.98 23.38
N SER A 17 31.68 19.89 22.66
CA SER A 17 30.54 19.12 22.16
C SER A 17 29.91 18.40 23.35
N ASP A 18 28.59 18.58 23.58
CA ASP A 18 27.77 17.98 24.65
C ASP A 18 27.78 16.44 24.73
N ASN A 19 28.55 15.75 23.88
CA ASN A 19 28.56 14.29 23.75
C ASN A 19 29.83 13.62 24.30
N CYS A 20 30.77 14.36 24.90
CA CYS A 20 32.02 13.78 25.41
C CYS A 20 32.14 14.00 26.93
N SER A 21 32.06 12.91 27.71
CA SER A 21 32.09 12.96 29.18
C SER A 21 33.45 13.32 29.79
N PHE A 22 34.52 13.37 28.99
CA PHE A 22 35.87 13.68 29.45
C PHE A 22 36.63 14.59 28.47
N PRO A 23 37.37 15.58 28.97
CA PRO A 23 38.33 16.36 28.18
C PRO A 23 39.43 15.49 27.57
N LEU A 24 39.85 15.79 26.33
CA LEU A 24 40.87 15.01 25.61
C LEU A 24 42.24 14.99 26.33
N ASN A 25 42.57 16.06 27.04
CA ASN A 25 43.79 16.20 27.84
C ASN A 25 43.79 15.35 29.13
N GLU A 26 42.62 14.87 29.57
CA GLU A 26 42.50 13.97 30.72
C GLU A 26 42.57 12.48 30.34
N LEU A 27 42.51 12.17 29.04
CA LEU A 27 42.60 10.79 28.57
C LEU A 27 44.05 10.29 28.55
N PRO A 28 44.34 9.11 29.13
CA PRO A 28 45.68 8.53 29.09
C PRO A 28 46.17 8.36 27.64
N LYS A 29 47.41 8.80 27.36
CA LYS A 29 48.02 8.71 26.02
C LYS A 29 48.09 7.27 25.50
N ASP A 30 48.31 6.31 26.39
CA ASP A 30 48.37 4.89 26.05
C ASP A 30 46.98 4.32 25.65
N PHE A 31 45.92 4.84 26.26
CA PHE A 31 44.54 4.50 25.88
C PHE A 31 44.22 5.04 24.48
N LEU A 32 44.50 6.32 24.21
CA LEU A 32 44.29 6.92 22.89
C LEU A 32 45.10 6.20 21.80
N SER A 33 46.34 5.84 22.09
CA SER A 33 47.20 5.05 21.20
C SER A 33 46.58 3.68 20.87
N SER A 34 45.99 3.02 21.87
CA SER A 34 45.33 1.72 21.69
C SER A 34 44.04 1.85 20.88
N VAL A 35 43.22 2.86 21.16
CA VAL A 35 42.01 3.16 20.38
C VAL A 35 42.35 3.45 18.92
N TYR A 36 43.42 4.22 18.68
CA TYR A 36 43.90 4.49 17.33
C TYR A 36 44.33 3.21 16.60
N LYS A 37 45.12 2.35 17.27
CA LYS A 37 45.56 1.06 16.70
C LYS A 37 44.36 0.17 16.35
N CYS A 38 43.39 0.06 17.25
CA CYS A 38 42.16 -0.71 17.00
C CYS A 38 41.35 -0.13 15.84
N SER A 39 41.12 1.18 15.84
CA SER A 39 40.36 1.87 14.78
C SER A 39 41.02 1.68 13.41
N LYS A 40 42.35 1.82 13.35
CA LYS A 40 43.14 1.58 12.14
C LYS A 40 43.00 0.14 11.67
N TYR A 41 43.20 -0.83 12.55
CA TYR A 41 43.08 -2.26 12.24
C TYR A 41 41.68 -2.63 11.70
N PHE A 42 40.61 -2.18 12.37
CA PHE A 42 39.25 -2.44 11.91
C PHE A 42 38.94 -1.73 10.58
N SER A 43 39.45 -0.52 10.39
CA SER A 43 39.29 0.21 9.14
C SER A 43 39.98 -0.51 7.99
N GLU A 44 41.20 -1.02 8.20
CA GLU A 44 41.94 -1.82 7.22
C GLU A 44 41.20 -3.11 6.86
N LEU A 45 40.67 -3.84 7.85
CA LEU A 45 39.82 -5.01 7.59
C LEU A 45 38.56 -4.66 6.78
N GLN A 46 37.87 -3.56 7.13
CA GLN A 46 36.69 -3.13 6.40
C GLN A 46 37.01 -2.70 4.97
N MET A 47 38.13 -2.01 4.75
CA MET A 47 38.60 -1.65 3.41
C MET A 47 38.92 -2.90 2.61
N GLN A 48 39.64 -3.86 3.19
CA GLN A 48 39.97 -5.12 2.51
C GLN A 48 38.71 -5.92 2.14
N VAL A 49 37.72 -6.00 3.04
CA VAL A 49 36.43 -6.63 2.73
C VAL A 49 35.70 -5.88 1.61
N LYS A 50 35.71 -4.55 1.61
CA LYS A 50 35.11 -3.74 0.52
C LYS A 50 35.82 -3.97 -0.81
N GLU A 51 37.15 -3.92 -0.84
CA GLU A 51 37.95 -4.18 -2.04
C GLU A 51 37.75 -5.60 -2.56
N ASN A 52 37.74 -6.59 -1.67
CA ASN A 52 37.42 -7.98 -2.02
C ASN A 52 36.01 -8.09 -2.58
N ASN A 53 35.01 -7.48 -1.96
CA ASN A 53 33.64 -7.49 -2.47
C ASN A 53 33.53 -6.84 -3.85
N ILE A 54 34.23 -5.72 -4.09
CA ILE A 54 34.29 -5.05 -5.41
C ILE A 54 34.95 -5.98 -6.44
N LYS A 55 36.09 -6.59 -6.10
CA LYS A 55 36.80 -7.52 -6.98
C LYS A 55 35.94 -8.74 -7.33
N TRP A 56 35.31 -9.34 -6.32
CA TRP A 56 34.41 -10.49 -6.47
C TRP A 56 33.14 -10.13 -7.25
N PHE A 57 32.65 -8.90 -7.12
CA PHE A 57 31.46 -8.43 -7.84
C PHE A 57 31.66 -8.45 -9.36
N TYR A 58 32.82 -8.02 -9.85
CA TYR A 58 33.13 -8.03 -11.29
C TYR A 58 33.53 -9.42 -11.82
N GLN A 59 33.88 -10.37 -10.96
CA GLN A 59 34.44 -11.67 -11.33
C GLN A 59 33.50 -12.86 -11.07
N LYS A 60 32.27 -12.59 -10.64
CA LYS A 60 31.34 -13.63 -10.20
C LYS A 60 30.77 -14.44 -11.38
N THR A 61 30.84 -15.76 -11.28
CA THR A 61 30.15 -16.69 -12.20
C THR A 61 28.89 -17.27 -11.54
N GLU A 62 27.97 -17.85 -12.33
CA GLU A 62 26.78 -18.53 -11.78
C GLU A 62 27.14 -19.70 -10.83
N ASN A 63 28.29 -20.36 -11.06
CA ASN A 63 28.78 -21.43 -10.20
C ASN A 63 29.22 -20.90 -8.82
N ASP A 64 29.74 -19.68 -8.74
CA ASP A 64 30.10 -19.05 -7.47
C ASP A 64 28.85 -18.69 -6.64
N ILE A 65 27.75 -18.33 -7.31
CA ILE A 65 26.46 -18.07 -6.64
C ILE A 65 25.91 -19.37 -6.04
N LYS A 66 25.96 -20.48 -6.77
CA LYS A 66 25.54 -21.80 -6.26
C LYS A 66 26.40 -22.25 -5.08
N SER A 67 27.71 -22.16 -5.22
CA SER A 67 28.68 -22.53 -4.17
C SER A 67 28.50 -21.69 -2.89
N LEU A 68 28.23 -20.39 -3.04
CA LEU A 68 27.95 -19.50 -1.90
C LEU A 68 26.64 -19.89 -1.20
N THR A 69 25.60 -20.25 -1.96
CA THR A 69 24.31 -20.69 -1.43
C THR A 69 24.47 -21.98 -0.63
N GLU A 70 25.24 -22.93 -1.15
CA GLU A 70 25.58 -24.19 -0.47
C GLU A 70 26.38 -23.93 0.82
N LEU A 71 27.35 -23.03 0.77
CA LEU A 71 28.13 -22.63 1.95
C LEU A 71 27.24 -21.99 3.02
N GLN A 72 26.36 -21.06 2.64
CA GLN A 72 25.39 -20.44 3.55
C GLN A 72 24.48 -21.49 4.19
N TYR A 73 24.01 -22.45 3.42
CA TYR A 73 23.21 -23.57 3.94
C TYR A 73 24.00 -24.42 4.94
N CYS A 74 25.26 -24.75 4.63
CA CYS A 74 26.14 -25.48 5.53
C CYS A 74 26.40 -24.73 6.84
N VAL A 75 26.65 -23.41 6.78
CA VAL A 75 26.83 -22.56 7.96
C VAL A 75 25.55 -22.53 8.80
N ALA A 76 24.39 -22.30 8.18
CA ALA A 76 23.11 -22.29 8.86
C ALA A 76 22.80 -23.64 9.53
N LYS A 77 23.03 -24.76 8.83
CA LYS A 77 22.85 -26.11 9.36
C LYS A 77 23.77 -26.39 10.54
N THR A 78 25.04 -25.97 10.44
CA THR A 78 26.02 -26.12 11.53
C THR A 78 25.59 -25.31 12.75
N TYR A 79 25.11 -24.09 12.56
CA TYR A 79 24.61 -23.24 13.63
C TYR A 79 23.37 -23.84 14.32
N ILE A 80 22.37 -24.29 13.54
CA ILE A 80 21.17 -24.97 14.05
C ILE A 80 21.54 -26.19 14.89
N ASN A 81 22.45 -27.03 14.38
CA ASN A 81 22.89 -28.24 15.08
C ASN A 81 23.67 -27.92 16.36
N ARG A 82 24.61 -26.96 16.29
CA ARG A 82 25.48 -26.58 17.41
C ARG A 82 24.68 -25.98 18.57
N PHE A 83 23.67 -25.16 18.27
CA PHE A 83 22.88 -24.45 19.27
C PHE A 83 21.51 -25.08 19.52
N GLN A 84 21.22 -26.25 18.93
CA GLN A 84 19.97 -26.99 19.09
C GLN A 84 18.73 -26.11 18.84
N ILE A 85 18.80 -25.29 17.79
CA ILE A 85 17.72 -24.35 17.46
C ILE A 85 16.52 -25.15 16.97
N LYS A 86 15.41 -25.03 17.69
CA LYS A 86 14.15 -25.69 17.34
C LYS A 86 13.26 -24.73 16.53
N PRO A 87 12.49 -25.23 15.55
CA PRO A 87 11.43 -24.45 14.94
C PRO A 87 10.45 -23.95 16.01
N ILE A 88 9.95 -22.73 15.84
CA ILE A 88 8.90 -22.19 16.70
C ILE A 88 7.64 -23.05 16.49
N ASN A 89 6.95 -23.39 17.58
CA ASN A 89 5.69 -24.12 17.47
C ASN A 89 4.68 -23.26 16.68
N PRO A 90 3.96 -23.80 15.67
CA PRO A 90 2.96 -23.05 14.90
C PRO A 90 1.89 -22.33 15.74
N SER A 91 1.59 -22.84 16.94
CA SER A 91 0.65 -22.19 17.88
C SER A 91 1.25 -20.97 18.59
N GLN A 92 2.57 -20.86 18.65
CA GLN A 92 3.33 -19.72 19.17
C GLN A 92 3.74 -18.73 18.06
N GLU A 93 3.36 -19.04 16.82
CA GLU A 93 3.69 -18.25 15.64
C GLU A 93 2.64 -17.13 15.48
N ASN A 94 2.95 -15.96 16.05
CA ASN A 94 2.10 -14.76 15.99
C ASN A 94 1.93 -14.23 14.55
N VAL A 95 2.95 -14.35 13.71
CA VAL A 95 2.90 -13.96 12.28
C VAL A 95 3.81 -14.88 11.47
N GLY A 96 3.27 -16.01 11.02
CA GLY A 96 4.06 -17.03 10.35
C GLY A 96 4.31 -16.74 8.90
N LEU A 97 5.56 -16.88 8.43
CA LEU A 97 5.88 -16.80 7.01
C LEU A 97 5.09 -17.86 6.21
N ASN A 98 4.75 -18.99 6.83
CA ASN A 98 3.91 -20.03 6.24
C ASN A 98 2.41 -19.64 6.21
N LYS A 99 1.90 -18.96 7.24
CA LYS A 99 0.55 -18.37 7.22
C LYS A 99 0.47 -17.24 6.18
N LEU A 100 1.53 -16.47 5.99
CA LEU A 100 1.62 -15.41 4.98
C LEU A 100 1.81 -15.96 3.56
N ARG A 101 2.55 -17.07 3.36
CA ARG A 101 2.71 -17.75 2.06
C ARG A 101 1.46 -18.48 1.62
N ALA A 102 0.63 -19.01 2.53
CA ALA A 102 -0.68 -19.56 2.19
C ALA A 102 -1.63 -18.52 1.54
N ILE A 103 -1.33 -17.23 1.72
CA ILE A 103 -2.07 -16.07 1.21
C ILE A 103 -1.36 -15.50 -0.05
N GLN A 104 -0.30 -16.13 -0.56
CA GLN A 104 0.29 -15.79 -1.87
C GLN A 104 -0.68 -16.18 -2.98
N PHE A 105 -1.52 -15.23 -3.34
CA PHE A 105 -2.34 -15.30 -4.55
C PHE A 105 -1.48 -15.00 -5.78
N ASP A 106 -1.98 -15.37 -6.96
CA ASP A 106 -1.51 -14.87 -8.25
C ASP A 106 -1.82 -13.37 -8.37
N LEU A 107 -1.27 -12.58 -7.46
CA LEU A 107 -1.27 -11.13 -7.53
C LEU A 107 -0.43 -10.72 -8.73
N PRO A 108 -0.70 -9.55 -9.32
CA PRO A 108 0.18 -8.96 -10.31
C PRO A 108 1.60 -9.00 -9.75
N LYS A 109 2.49 -9.76 -10.40
CA LYS A 109 3.90 -9.81 -10.06
C LYS A 109 4.49 -8.46 -10.47
N VAL A 110 4.24 -7.42 -9.67
CA VAL A 110 4.98 -6.17 -9.76
C VAL A 110 6.42 -6.56 -9.44
N SER A 111 7.21 -6.70 -10.50
CA SER A 111 8.58 -7.18 -10.43
C SER A 111 9.38 -6.19 -9.58
N THR A 112 9.53 -6.49 -8.29
CA THR A 112 10.47 -5.82 -7.40
C THR A 112 11.85 -6.41 -7.57
N THR A 113 12.27 -6.71 -8.80
CA THR A 113 13.69 -6.78 -9.12
C THR A 113 14.29 -5.39 -8.87
N LYS A 114 14.51 -5.09 -7.58
CA LYS A 114 15.71 -4.45 -7.09
C LYS A 114 16.82 -5.35 -7.59
N THR A 115 17.22 -5.12 -8.84
CA THR A 115 18.59 -5.32 -9.29
C THR A 115 19.42 -4.39 -8.44
N ASP A 116 19.56 -4.72 -7.16
CA ASP A 116 20.51 -4.10 -6.29
C ASP A 116 21.86 -4.46 -6.88
N MET A 117 22.61 -3.40 -7.17
CA MET A 117 24.03 -3.40 -7.57
C MET A 117 24.29 -3.52 -9.06
N ASN A 118 24.30 -2.39 -9.80
CA ASN A 118 25.08 -2.24 -11.05
C ASN A 118 25.30 -0.79 -11.56
N CYS A 119 25.18 0.26 -10.72
CA CYS A 119 25.21 1.64 -11.24
C CYS A 119 25.69 2.67 -10.20
N SER A 120 26.42 3.68 -10.67
CA SER A 120 26.85 4.88 -9.91
C SER A 120 25.65 5.70 -9.41
N PHE A 121 25.83 6.64 -8.49
CA PHE A 121 24.72 7.48 -7.96
C PHE A 121 24.00 8.25 -9.08
N THR A 122 24.74 8.79 -10.05
CA THR A 122 24.19 9.52 -11.20
C THR A 122 23.43 8.58 -12.14
N GLU A 123 23.94 7.37 -12.36
CA GLU A 123 23.23 6.33 -13.13
C GLU A 123 22.02 5.79 -12.37
N LYS A 124 22.05 5.70 -11.04
CA LYS A 124 20.88 5.40 -10.22
C LYS A 124 19.83 6.49 -10.37
N MET A 125 20.22 7.76 -10.37
CA MET A 125 19.30 8.88 -10.61
C MET A 125 18.72 8.89 -12.03
N CYS A 126 19.54 8.59 -13.05
CA CYS A 126 19.06 8.46 -14.43
C CYS A 126 18.19 7.21 -14.62
N GLN A 127 18.57 6.08 -14.02
CA GLN A 127 17.77 4.85 -14.03
C GLN A 127 16.48 5.00 -13.23
N VAL A 128 16.41 5.84 -12.20
CA VAL A 128 15.14 6.18 -11.54
C VAL A 128 14.21 6.90 -12.53
N LYS A 129 14.72 7.84 -13.34
CA LYS A 129 13.94 8.51 -14.40
C LYS A 129 13.53 7.56 -15.55
N TYR A 130 14.44 6.70 -16.01
CA TYR A 130 14.13 5.71 -17.05
C TYR A 130 13.23 4.57 -16.52
N ARG A 131 13.37 4.17 -15.24
CA ARG A 131 12.46 3.24 -14.55
C ARG A 131 11.07 3.82 -14.43
N GLU A 132 10.87 5.10 -14.14
CA GLU A 132 9.52 5.65 -14.08
C GLU A 132 8.76 5.41 -15.40
N LEU A 133 9.43 5.54 -16.55
CA LEU A 133 8.82 5.28 -17.86
C LEU A 133 8.60 3.78 -18.14
N ASP A 134 9.59 2.92 -17.87
CA ASP A 134 9.52 1.46 -18.08
C ASP A 134 8.61 0.76 -17.06
N GLU A 135 8.63 1.17 -15.80
CA GLU A 135 7.71 0.71 -14.74
C GLU A 135 6.30 1.15 -15.09
N THR A 136 6.06 2.36 -15.61
CA THR A 136 4.71 2.72 -16.05
C THR A 136 4.23 1.85 -17.21
N LYS A 137 5.12 1.50 -18.14
CA LYS A 137 4.78 0.58 -19.25
C LYS A 137 4.47 -0.82 -18.73
N LEU A 138 5.27 -1.33 -17.79
CA LEU A 138 5.03 -2.60 -17.10
C LEU A 138 3.69 -2.60 -16.35
N LEU A 139 3.39 -1.51 -15.63
CA LEU A 139 2.12 -1.33 -14.92
C LEU A 139 0.94 -1.26 -15.91
N GLN A 140 1.09 -0.56 -17.03
CA GLN A 140 0.09 -0.53 -18.12
C GLN A 140 -0.17 -1.92 -18.69
N ASP A 141 0.88 -2.68 -18.99
CA ASP A 141 0.77 -4.04 -19.51
C ASP A 141 0.09 -4.96 -18.48
N GLN A 142 0.34 -4.77 -17.18
CA GLN A 142 -0.37 -5.49 -16.11
C GLN A 142 -1.87 -5.17 -16.07
N VAL A 143 -2.27 -3.89 -16.17
CA VAL A 143 -3.70 -3.50 -16.26
C VAL A 143 -4.39 -4.09 -17.49
N ASN A 144 -3.70 -4.05 -18.62
CA ASN A 144 -4.21 -4.57 -19.88
C ASN A 144 -4.36 -6.09 -19.84
N SER A 145 -3.41 -6.78 -19.18
CA SER A 145 -3.43 -8.24 -19.01
C SER A 145 -4.51 -8.72 -18.03
N TYR A 146 -4.99 -7.85 -17.12
CA TYR A 146 -6.02 -8.22 -16.17
C TYR A 146 -7.37 -8.42 -16.87
N LYS A 147 -7.78 -9.68 -16.94
CA LYS A 147 -9.11 -10.07 -17.41
C LYS A 147 -10.12 -9.70 -16.32
N GLN A 148 -11.22 -9.05 -16.72
CA GLN A 148 -12.37 -8.78 -15.83
C GLN A 148 -12.65 -10.02 -14.98
N THR A 149 -12.68 -9.87 -13.66
CA THR A 149 -13.19 -10.97 -12.84
C THR A 149 -14.68 -11.12 -13.14
N PRO A 150 -15.14 -12.30 -13.58
CA PRO A 150 -16.54 -12.51 -13.90
C PRO A 150 -17.39 -12.36 -12.62
N TRP A 151 -18.64 -11.94 -12.80
CA TRP A 151 -19.70 -11.94 -11.80
C TRP A 151 -19.79 -13.29 -11.10
N LYS A 152 -19.12 -13.48 -9.98
CA LYS A 152 -19.06 -14.79 -9.32
C LYS A 152 -18.95 -14.66 -7.81
N TYR A 153 -20.03 -14.19 -7.20
CA TYR A 153 -20.36 -14.60 -5.85
C TYR A 153 -21.84 -14.95 -5.81
N ASP A 154 -22.14 -16.19 -6.16
CA ASP A 154 -23.26 -16.85 -5.53
C ASP A 154 -22.80 -17.17 -4.10
N LYS A 155 -23.61 -16.80 -3.12
CA LYS A 155 -23.29 -16.92 -1.70
C LYS A 155 -22.93 -18.38 -1.37
N GLU A 156 -21.66 -18.69 -1.15
CA GLU A 156 -21.30 -19.75 -0.21
C GLU A 156 -21.63 -19.18 1.17
N ASP A 157 -22.29 -19.96 2.03
CA ASP A 157 -22.87 -19.54 3.31
C ASP A 157 -21.83 -19.03 4.34
N ALA A 158 -21.17 -17.91 4.05
CA ALA A 158 -20.38 -17.15 4.99
C ALA A 158 -21.34 -16.52 6.00
N LYS A 159 -21.71 -17.28 7.03
CA LYS A 159 -22.38 -16.72 8.21
C LYS A 159 -21.35 -15.87 8.95
N ILE A 160 -21.48 -14.55 8.86
CA ILE A 160 -20.65 -13.65 9.66
C ILE A 160 -20.87 -13.98 11.14
N ASP A 161 -19.78 -14.32 11.82
CA ASP A 161 -19.75 -14.39 13.28
C ASP A 161 -19.55 -12.99 13.87
N PHE A 162 -20.67 -12.31 14.15
CA PHE A 162 -20.70 -10.96 14.73
C PHE A 162 -20.19 -10.90 16.18
N LEU A 163 -20.00 -12.04 16.86
CA LEU A 163 -19.44 -12.07 18.22
C LEU A 163 -17.98 -11.60 18.26
N SER A 164 -17.33 -11.52 17.09
CA SER A 164 -15.94 -11.08 16.94
C SER A 164 -15.77 -9.59 16.59
N LEU A 165 -16.87 -8.83 16.51
CA LEU A 165 -16.81 -7.38 16.28
C LEU A 165 -16.10 -6.70 17.46
N ASN A 166 -15.00 -6.01 17.18
CA ASN A 166 -14.27 -5.26 18.18
C ASN A 166 -13.82 -3.92 17.59
N MET A 167 -14.35 -2.82 18.14
CA MET A 167 -14.00 -1.46 17.73
C MET A 167 -12.59 -1.14 18.22
N GLN A 168 -11.63 -1.13 17.30
CA GLN A 168 -10.26 -0.75 17.59
C GLN A 168 -10.05 0.71 17.25
N MET A 169 -9.82 1.52 18.29
CA MET A 169 -9.47 2.92 18.18
C MET A 169 -7.95 3.11 18.17
N GLY A 170 -7.47 4.16 17.51
CA GLY A 170 -6.05 4.50 17.53
C GLY A 170 -5.77 5.85 16.88
N LYS A 171 -4.51 6.10 16.54
CA LYS A 171 -4.08 7.38 15.98
C LYS A 171 -4.72 7.64 14.61
N PRO A 172 -5.14 8.88 14.32
CA PRO A 172 -5.68 9.25 13.02
C PRO A 172 -4.75 8.89 11.86
N VAL A 173 -5.31 8.24 10.85
CA VAL A 173 -4.59 7.89 9.62
C VAL A 173 -4.85 8.98 8.59
N SER A 174 -3.85 9.77 8.22
CA SER A 174 -3.98 10.77 7.15
C SER A 174 -3.72 10.18 5.77
N ILE A 175 -2.68 9.35 5.65
CA ILE A 175 -2.23 8.74 4.39
C ILE A 175 -2.01 7.25 4.63
N ILE A 176 -2.59 6.42 3.75
CA ILE A 176 -2.37 4.98 3.74
C ILE A 176 -1.04 4.72 3.06
N ARG A 177 -0.04 4.25 3.84
CA ARG A 177 1.30 3.89 3.32
C ARG A 177 1.50 2.40 3.13
N ASN A 178 0.64 1.59 3.73
CA ASN A 178 0.66 0.14 3.67
C ASN A 178 -0.77 -0.35 3.84
N SER A 179 -1.14 -1.38 3.09
CA SER A 179 -2.41 -2.06 3.25
C SER A 179 -2.20 -3.55 3.01
N LYS A 180 -2.81 -4.38 3.85
CA LYS A 180 -2.94 -5.81 3.57
C LYS A 180 -3.86 -6.09 2.38
N PHE A 181 -4.60 -5.10 1.91
CA PHE A 181 -5.55 -5.24 0.81
C PHE A 181 -4.98 -4.75 -0.53
N CYS A 182 -3.67 -4.51 -0.64
CA CYS A 182 -3.01 -4.09 -1.88
C CYS A 182 -1.50 -4.40 -1.85
N ALA A 183 -0.83 -4.40 -3.00
CA ALA A 183 0.62 -4.46 -3.07
C ALA A 183 1.23 -3.15 -2.54
N ASN A 184 2.18 -3.24 -1.61
CA ASN A 184 2.77 -2.06 -0.95
C ASN A 184 3.48 -1.13 -1.91
N GLU A 185 4.10 -1.70 -2.94
CA GLU A 185 4.79 -0.98 -3.99
C GLU A 185 3.83 -0.04 -4.72
N LEU A 186 2.63 -0.53 -5.08
CA LEU A 186 1.61 0.26 -5.76
C LEU A 186 1.11 1.41 -4.89
N ILE A 187 0.94 1.19 -3.59
CA ILE A 187 0.52 2.25 -2.66
C ILE A 187 1.54 3.40 -2.63
N ASP A 188 2.83 3.08 -2.63
CA ASP A 188 3.89 4.09 -2.67
C ASP A 188 3.84 4.88 -3.98
N TYR A 189 3.71 4.20 -5.13
CA TYR A 189 3.53 4.87 -6.42
C TYR A 189 2.29 5.78 -6.44
N ASN A 190 1.15 5.31 -5.93
CA ASN A 190 -0.08 6.10 -5.88
C ASN A 190 0.10 7.38 -5.07
N ASN A 191 0.70 7.26 -3.87
CA ASN A 191 0.91 8.40 -2.99
C ASN A 191 1.83 9.45 -3.64
N ARG A 192 2.88 9.01 -4.36
CA ARG A 192 3.76 9.91 -5.13
C ARG A 192 3.01 10.55 -6.29
N ALA A 193 2.26 9.78 -7.07
CA ALA A 193 1.49 10.30 -8.21
C ALA A 193 0.47 11.36 -7.76
N ARG A 194 -0.28 11.10 -6.69
CA ARG A 194 -1.26 12.05 -6.14
C ARG A 194 -0.61 13.32 -5.58
N SER A 195 0.60 13.23 -5.02
CA SER A 195 1.33 14.42 -4.56
C SER A 195 1.80 15.36 -5.68
N LEU A 196 1.88 14.84 -6.91
CA LEU A 196 2.42 15.57 -8.06
C LEU A 196 1.32 16.06 -9.01
N PHE A 197 0.14 15.45 -8.99
CA PHE A 197 -0.91 15.71 -9.98
C PHE A 197 -2.30 15.71 -9.34
N ALA A 198 -3.09 16.73 -9.66
CA ALA A 198 -4.51 16.76 -9.35
C ALA A 198 -5.23 15.77 -10.27
N VAL A 199 -5.93 14.79 -9.68
CA VAL A 199 -6.78 13.87 -10.43
C VAL A 199 -7.92 14.66 -11.06
N SER A 200 -8.14 14.48 -12.36
CA SER A 200 -9.26 15.10 -13.06
C SER A 200 -10.58 14.73 -12.39
N THR A 201 -11.34 15.72 -11.91
CA THR A 201 -12.69 15.52 -11.38
C THR A 201 -13.65 15.31 -12.54
N ASP A 202 -13.69 14.08 -13.04
CA ASP A 202 -14.58 13.71 -14.14
C ASP A 202 -16.06 13.89 -13.74
N ASP A 203 -16.89 14.21 -14.73
CA ASP A 203 -18.31 14.55 -14.55
C ASP A 203 -19.07 13.39 -13.86
N ALA A 204 -19.55 13.64 -12.63
CA ALA A 204 -20.22 12.64 -11.81
C ALA A 204 -21.45 12.03 -12.49
N ILE A 205 -22.12 12.78 -13.37
CA ILE A 205 -23.27 12.27 -14.13
C ILE A 205 -22.81 11.22 -15.14
N LYS A 206 -21.76 11.53 -15.91
CA LYS A 206 -21.19 10.61 -16.90
C LYS A 206 -20.67 9.32 -16.24
N ARG A 207 -19.98 9.44 -15.10
CA ARG A 207 -19.47 8.29 -14.35
C ARG A 207 -20.60 7.37 -13.87
N ARG A 208 -21.68 7.92 -13.32
CA ARG A 208 -22.84 7.15 -12.87
C ARG A 208 -23.50 6.39 -14.02
N GLU A 209 -23.73 7.06 -15.14
CA GLU A 209 -24.33 6.43 -16.33
C GLU A 209 -23.41 5.36 -16.93
N TYR A 210 -22.10 5.61 -16.99
CA TYR A 210 -21.12 4.63 -17.46
C TYR A 210 -21.22 3.31 -16.68
N PHE A 211 -21.13 3.37 -15.34
CA PHE A 211 -21.17 2.16 -14.52
C PHE A 211 -22.53 1.48 -14.55
N ARG A 212 -23.62 2.27 -14.60
CA ARG A 212 -24.97 1.73 -14.73
C ARG A 212 -25.14 0.89 -16.00
N LEU A 213 -24.62 1.34 -17.14
CA LEU A 213 -24.72 0.65 -18.41
C LEU A 213 -23.86 -0.64 -18.49
N LYS A 214 -22.85 -0.78 -17.63
CA LYS A 214 -22.00 -1.98 -17.58
C LYS A 214 -22.62 -3.15 -16.82
N ILE A 215 -23.71 -2.91 -16.09
CA ILE A 215 -24.41 -3.95 -15.35
C ILE A 215 -25.31 -4.73 -16.32
N PRO A 216 -25.17 -6.07 -16.41
CA PRO A 216 -26.10 -6.88 -17.19
C PRO A 216 -27.53 -6.69 -16.68
N LYS A 217 -28.48 -6.37 -17.57
CA LYS A 217 -29.89 -6.14 -17.18
C LYS A 217 -30.50 -7.29 -16.37
N GLN A 218 -30.13 -8.52 -16.72
CA GLN A 218 -30.55 -9.75 -16.05
C GLN A 218 -29.99 -9.93 -14.62
N ALA A 219 -28.95 -9.18 -14.24
CA ALA A 219 -28.39 -9.23 -12.89
C ALA A 219 -29.16 -8.31 -11.91
N ILE A 220 -29.76 -7.22 -12.42
CA ILE A 220 -30.49 -6.25 -11.60
C ILE A 220 -31.87 -6.80 -11.28
N HIS A 221 -32.14 -6.91 -9.99
CA HIS A 221 -33.47 -7.16 -9.46
C HIS A 221 -33.99 -5.87 -8.83
N GLY A 222 -35.29 -5.63 -8.97
CA GLY A 222 -35.95 -4.43 -8.42
C GLY A 222 -35.39 -3.11 -8.96
N GLN A 223 -35.36 -2.10 -8.11
CA GLN A 223 -34.76 -0.80 -8.40
C GLN A 223 -33.24 -0.84 -8.19
N LEU A 224 -32.48 -0.16 -9.06
CA LEU A 224 -31.05 0.09 -8.84
C LEU A 224 -30.86 1.45 -8.15
N ILE A 225 -30.29 1.45 -6.95
CA ILE A 225 -29.89 2.67 -6.23
C ILE A 225 -28.40 2.88 -6.39
N VAL A 226 -28.02 4.09 -6.84
CA VAL A 226 -26.62 4.45 -7.10
C VAL A 226 -26.09 5.34 -5.99
N CYS A 227 -24.98 4.92 -5.37
CA CYS A 227 -24.21 5.65 -4.38
C CYS A 227 -22.81 5.92 -4.94
N ASP A 228 -22.54 7.16 -5.32
CA ASP A 228 -21.23 7.57 -5.82
C ASP A 228 -20.50 8.39 -4.74
N VAL A 229 -19.44 7.81 -4.19
CA VAL A 229 -18.59 8.44 -3.17
C VAL A 229 -17.29 8.99 -3.73
N THR A 230 -17.09 8.97 -5.06
CA THR A 230 -15.83 9.34 -5.70
C THR A 230 -15.35 10.74 -5.28
N SER A 231 -16.26 11.72 -5.28
CA SER A 231 -15.95 13.11 -4.91
C SER A 231 -15.45 13.28 -3.47
N ILE A 232 -15.85 12.39 -2.56
CA ILE A 232 -15.40 12.38 -1.16
C ILE A 232 -13.90 12.05 -1.09
N TYR A 233 -13.44 11.15 -1.96
CA TYR A 233 -12.08 10.64 -1.95
C TYR A 233 -11.13 11.30 -2.97
N THR A 234 -11.66 12.10 -3.91
CA THR A 234 -10.85 12.93 -4.82
C THR A 234 -10.35 14.20 -4.16
N ASN A 235 -11.04 14.73 -3.15
CA ASN A 235 -10.61 15.95 -2.46
C ASN A 235 -9.40 15.67 -1.54
N ASP A 236 -8.31 16.41 -1.73
CA ASP A 236 -7.00 16.23 -1.08
C ASP A 236 -6.93 16.65 0.40
N PHE A 237 -8.04 16.56 1.13
CA PHE A 237 -8.00 16.75 2.57
C PHE A 237 -7.33 15.56 3.26
N LEU A 238 -6.35 15.84 4.12
CA LEU A 238 -5.62 14.89 4.99
C LEU A 238 -6.50 14.16 6.01
N ASN A 239 -7.82 14.33 5.94
CA ASN A 239 -8.78 13.84 6.91
C ASN A 239 -9.51 12.59 6.41
N ASN A 240 -8.85 11.44 6.56
CA ASN A 240 -9.45 10.16 6.20
C ASN A 240 -10.66 9.82 7.09
N SER A 241 -10.65 10.21 8.37
CA SER A 241 -11.78 9.97 9.28
C SER A 241 -13.06 10.63 8.76
N ARG A 242 -12.97 11.88 8.32
CA ARG A 242 -14.09 12.59 7.70
C ARG A 242 -14.54 11.94 6.41
N LYS A 243 -13.61 11.53 5.53
CA LYS A 243 -13.94 10.79 4.30
C LYS A 243 -14.69 9.48 4.59
N GLN A 244 -14.26 8.76 5.63
CA GLN A 244 -14.94 7.54 6.09
C GLN A 244 -16.34 7.85 6.63
N LEU A 245 -16.48 8.91 7.44
CA LEU A 245 -17.76 9.35 7.99
C LEU A 245 -18.76 9.78 6.91
N ASP A 246 -18.31 10.61 5.97
CA ASP A 246 -19.13 11.14 4.87
C ASP A 246 -19.57 10.01 3.94
N SER A 247 -18.64 9.12 3.56
CA SER A 247 -18.96 7.97 2.70
C SER A 247 -19.88 6.97 3.37
N LEU A 248 -19.67 6.64 4.65
CA LEU A 248 -20.56 5.73 5.39
C LEU A 248 -21.94 6.34 5.59
N THR A 249 -22.02 7.66 5.81
CA THR A 249 -23.30 8.38 5.89
C THR A 249 -24.09 8.26 4.59
N LEU A 250 -23.45 8.53 3.45
CA LEU A 250 -24.09 8.43 2.15
C LEU A 250 -24.52 6.99 1.81
N ILE A 251 -23.71 6.00 2.18
CA ILE A 251 -24.05 4.58 2.06
C ILE A 251 -25.29 4.27 2.88
N LEU A 252 -25.32 4.63 4.17
CA LEU A 252 -26.46 4.35 5.05
C LEU A 252 -27.76 5.01 4.55
N GLU A 253 -27.69 6.26 4.10
CA GLU A 253 -28.84 6.94 3.49
C GLU A 253 -29.34 6.26 2.22
N SER A 254 -28.43 5.69 1.42
CA SER A 254 -28.78 4.95 0.21
C SER A 254 -29.39 3.58 0.56
N LEU A 255 -28.85 2.87 1.56
CA LEU A 255 -29.36 1.58 2.02
C LEU A 255 -30.76 1.68 2.61
N LYS A 256 -31.09 2.80 3.27
CA LYS A 256 -32.43 3.10 3.80
C LYS A 256 -33.49 3.24 2.69
N LYS A 257 -33.09 3.61 1.48
CA LYS A 257 -34.00 3.74 0.32
C LYS A 257 -34.28 2.40 -0.36
N LEU A 258 -33.45 1.38 -0.13
CA LEU A 258 -33.57 0.06 -0.76
C LEU A 258 -34.70 -0.77 -0.14
N LYS A 259 -35.58 -1.29 -1.00
CA LYS A 259 -36.54 -2.33 -0.69
C LYS A 259 -35.93 -3.72 -0.85
N ILE A 260 -36.68 -4.74 -0.45
CA ILE A 260 -36.30 -6.14 -0.63
C ILE A 260 -36.13 -6.42 -2.12
N SER A 261 -35.11 -7.20 -2.48
CA SER A 261 -34.73 -7.53 -3.86
C SER A 261 -34.19 -6.36 -4.71
N ASP A 262 -34.17 -5.12 -4.21
CA ASP A 262 -33.52 -4.02 -4.92
C ASP A 262 -32.00 -4.24 -5.01
N SER A 263 -31.38 -3.57 -5.96
CA SER A 263 -29.94 -3.64 -6.21
C SER A 263 -29.26 -2.31 -5.87
N PHE A 264 -27.99 -2.39 -5.51
CA PHE A 264 -27.18 -1.26 -5.06
C PHE A 264 -25.89 -1.17 -5.88
N LEU A 265 -25.57 0.01 -6.39
CA LEU A 265 -24.34 0.31 -7.11
C LEU A 265 -23.52 1.30 -6.28
N LEU A 266 -22.33 0.88 -5.85
CA LEU A 266 -21.39 1.68 -5.07
C LEU A 266 -20.18 2.06 -5.94
N ILE A 267 -20.00 3.34 -6.22
CA ILE A 267 -18.97 3.87 -7.13
C ILE A 267 -17.89 4.60 -6.32
N GLY A 268 -16.62 4.32 -6.62
CA GLY A 268 -15.46 5.05 -6.09
C GLY A 268 -15.12 4.76 -4.63
N TYR A 269 -15.68 3.70 -4.03
CA TYR A 269 -15.44 3.37 -2.62
C TYR A 269 -14.07 2.67 -2.42
N PRO A 270 -13.12 3.24 -1.67
CA PRO A 270 -11.77 2.68 -1.59
C PRO A 270 -11.69 1.54 -0.58
N LEU A 271 -11.04 0.43 -0.95
CA LEU A 271 -10.91 -0.78 -0.12
C LEU A 271 -9.50 -0.96 0.44
N LEU A 272 -8.80 0.15 0.72
CA LEU A 272 -7.42 0.11 1.24
C LEU A 272 -7.34 0.10 2.77
N SER A 273 -8.36 0.61 3.48
CA SER A 273 -8.39 0.62 4.94
C SER A 273 -9.23 -0.54 5.49
N GLN A 274 -8.86 -1.04 6.67
CA GLN A 274 -9.58 -2.13 7.32
C GLN A 274 -11.02 -1.75 7.70
N VAL A 275 -11.27 -0.47 8.05
CA VAL A 275 -12.62 0.06 8.23
C VAL A 275 -13.44 -0.09 6.95
N ASN A 276 -12.91 0.38 5.81
CA ASN A 276 -13.67 0.35 4.56
C ASN A 276 -13.91 -1.07 4.07
N VAL A 277 -12.92 -1.95 4.21
CA VAL A 277 -13.08 -3.38 3.88
C VAL A 277 -14.11 -4.03 4.81
N GLY A 278 -14.12 -3.68 6.10
CA GLY A 278 -15.17 -4.13 7.02
C GLY A 278 -16.57 -3.68 6.60
N VAL A 279 -16.73 -2.43 6.18
CA VAL A 279 -18.03 -1.91 5.68
C VAL A 279 -18.43 -2.66 4.42
N PHE A 280 -17.51 -2.83 3.48
CA PHE A 280 -17.74 -3.59 2.26
C PHE A 280 -18.15 -5.05 2.56
N TYR A 281 -17.51 -5.68 3.53
CA TYR A 281 -17.83 -7.04 3.95
C TYR A 281 -19.24 -7.17 4.55
N VAL A 282 -19.67 -6.17 5.33
CA VAL A 282 -21.07 -6.07 5.76
C VAL A 282 -22.00 -5.96 4.56
N LEU A 283 -21.69 -5.08 3.59
CA LEU A 283 -22.51 -4.92 2.39
C LEU A 283 -22.63 -6.23 1.61
N VAL A 284 -21.54 -6.97 1.38
CA VAL A 284 -21.57 -8.27 0.68
C VAL A 284 -22.60 -9.23 1.31
N ASN A 285 -22.76 -9.18 2.63
CA ASN A 285 -23.65 -10.06 3.39
C ASN A 285 -25.11 -9.58 3.43
N MET A 286 -25.40 -8.35 3.02
CA MET A 286 -26.75 -7.80 2.92
C MET A 286 -27.45 -8.17 1.59
N PHE A 287 -26.73 -8.71 0.61
CA PHE A 287 -27.24 -8.98 -0.73
C PHE A 287 -27.00 -10.44 -1.14
N LEU A 288 -27.78 -10.93 -2.10
CA LEU A 288 -27.66 -12.30 -2.59
C LEU A 288 -26.42 -12.49 -3.45
N LYS A 289 -26.09 -11.49 -4.28
CA LYS A 289 -24.95 -11.53 -5.21
C LYS A 289 -24.17 -10.23 -5.16
N THR A 290 -22.86 -10.34 -5.29
CA THR A 290 -21.97 -9.18 -5.43
C THR A 290 -21.14 -9.32 -6.70
N GLY A 291 -20.88 -8.19 -7.36
CA GLY A 291 -20.08 -8.09 -8.56
C GLY A 291 -19.12 -6.90 -8.49
N VAL A 292 -18.01 -7.03 -9.20
CA VAL A 292 -17.01 -5.97 -9.35
C VAL A 292 -17.00 -5.53 -10.81
N ILE A 293 -17.12 -4.23 -11.07
CA ILE A 293 -16.90 -3.69 -12.41
C ILE A 293 -15.41 -3.36 -12.54
N LYS A 294 -14.75 -3.89 -13.57
CA LYS A 294 -13.31 -3.66 -13.81
C LYS A 294 -12.99 -2.17 -13.74
N PRO A 295 -11.98 -1.77 -12.95
CA PRO A 295 -11.52 -0.40 -12.88
C PRO A 295 -11.11 0.11 -14.27
N VAL A 296 -11.47 1.36 -14.56
CA VAL A 296 -11.11 2.11 -15.78
C VAL A 296 -10.74 3.55 -15.39
N GLU A 297 -10.47 4.42 -16.37
CA GLU A 297 -10.20 5.86 -16.13
C GLU A 297 -11.32 6.55 -15.32
N MET A 298 -12.57 6.11 -15.49
CA MET A 298 -13.75 6.61 -14.74
C MET A 298 -13.78 6.15 -13.27
N GLY A 299 -12.78 5.40 -12.80
CA GLY A 299 -12.68 4.82 -11.47
C GLY A 299 -13.14 3.35 -11.43
N HIS A 300 -13.74 2.95 -10.32
CA HIS A 300 -14.23 1.58 -10.09
C HIS A 300 -15.60 1.58 -9.42
N ALA A 301 -16.29 0.44 -9.51
CA ALA A 301 -17.58 0.28 -8.87
C ALA A 301 -17.87 -1.18 -8.46
N PHE A 302 -18.70 -1.31 -7.44
CA PHE A 302 -19.20 -2.56 -6.91
C PHE A 302 -20.71 -2.61 -7.06
N VAL A 303 -21.23 -3.76 -7.43
CA VAL A 303 -22.66 -4.00 -7.62
C VAL A 303 -23.10 -5.05 -6.63
N PHE A 304 -24.19 -4.77 -5.92
CA PHE A 304 -24.81 -5.69 -4.99
C PHE A 304 -26.24 -5.92 -5.46
N CYS A 305 -26.57 -7.16 -5.79
CA CYS A 305 -27.84 -7.52 -6.39
C CYS A 305 -28.73 -8.25 -5.38
N SER A 306 -30.01 -7.87 -5.37
CA SER A 306 -31.06 -8.50 -4.59
C SER A 306 -30.81 -8.41 -3.08
N LYS A 307 -31.17 -7.26 -2.49
CA LYS A 307 -31.13 -7.06 -1.03
C LYS A 307 -31.93 -8.15 -0.33
N LEU A 308 -31.30 -8.78 0.65
CA LEU A 308 -31.89 -9.84 1.46
C LEU A 308 -32.88 -9.26 2.47
N ASN A 309 -33.93 -10.02 2.77
CA ASN A 309 -34.90 -9.69 3.80
C ASN A 309 -34.61 -10.47 5.09
N GLY A 310 -34.96 -9.88 6.23
CA GLY A 310 -34.98 -10.56 7.53
C GLY A 310 -34.13 -9.86 8.59
N LYS A 311 -34.31 -10.33 9.82
CA LYS A 311 -33.66 -9.80 11.03
C LYS A 311 -32.14 -9.62 10.87
N SER A 312 -31.47 -10.52 10.16
CA SER A 312 -30.03 -10.44 9.89
C SER A 312 -29.63 -9.19 9.10
N THR A 313 -30.47 -8.70 8.18
CA THR A 313 -30.17 -7.49 7.41
C THR A 313 -30.33 -6.23 8.26
N ASP A 314 -31.30 -6.23 9.17
CA ASP A 314 -31.52 -5.12 10.13
C ASP A 314 -30.42 -5.07 11.19
N ASP A 315 -29.95 -6.24 11.65
CA ASP A 315 -28.78 -6.35 12.52
C ASP A 315 -27.53 -5.79 11.83
N LEU A 316 -27.32 -6.10 10.54
CA LEU A 316 -26.24 -5.54 9.72
C LEU A 316 -26.31 -4.01 9.55
N MET A 317 -27.51 -3.48 9.33
CA MET A 317 -27.73 -2.03 9.31
C MET A 317 -27.39 -1.38 10.66
N SER A 318 -27.70 -2.05 11.76
CA SER A 318 -27.38 -1.60 13.11
C SER A 318 -25.88 -1.61 13.36
N VAL A 319 -25.16 -2.63 12.88
CA VAL A 319 -23.68 -2.68 12.92
C VAL A 319 -23.07 -1.47 12.20
N LEU A 320 -23.50 -1.18 10.97
CA LEU A 320 -22.97 -0.01 10.24
C LEU A 320 -23.30 1.32 10.93
N SER A 321 -24.47 1.42 11.55
CA SER A 321 -24.87 2.60 12.32
C SER A 321 -23.98 2.78 13.56
N ASN A 322 -23.71 1.70 14.29
CA ASN A 322 -22.78 1.69 15.43
C ASN A 322 -21.34 2.04 15.00
N VAL A 323 -20.86 1.50 13.88
CA VAL A 323 -19.55 1.87 13.29
C VAL A 323 -19.50 3.37 13.02
N LYS A 324 -20.55 3.94 12.43
CA LYS A 324 -20.63 5.39 12.15
C LYS A 324 -20.47 6.24 13.41
N GLU A 325 -21.10 5.85 14.51
CA GLU A 325 -21.00 6.58 15.80
C GLU A 325 -19.58 6.59 16.37
N HIS A 326 -18.76 5.60 16.02
CA HIS A 326 -17.36 5.51 16.45
C HIS A 326 -16.39 6.28 15.54
N ILE A 327 -16.82 6.74 14.37
CA ILE A 327 -16.00 7.57 13.48
C ILE A 327 -16.18 9.04 13.87
N LYS A 328 -15.13 9.61 14.49
CA LYS A 328 -15.12 11.03 14.89
C LYS A 328 -14.70 11.92 13.73
N ASP A 329 -15.37 13.05 13.56
CA ASP A 329 -14.90 14.15 12.70
C ASP A 329 -13.81 14.92 13.46
N LEU A 330 -12.55 14.57 13.18
CA LEU A 330 -11.38 15.20 13.79
C LEU A 330 -10.99 16.42 12.98
N ASN A 331 -10.53 17.48 13.63
CA ASN A 331 -10.01 18.65 12.92
C ASN A 331 -8.58 18.39 12.38
N ILE A 332 -8.11 19.24 11.47
CA ILE A 332 -6.79 19.07 10.81
C ILE A 332 -5.64 19.11 11.83
N THR A 333 -5.74 19.98 12.85
CA THR A 333 -4.71 20.13 13.90
C THR A 333 -4.56 18.85 14.70
N GLU A 334 -5.67 18.24 15.13
CA GLU A 334 -5.67 16.96 15.84
C GLU A 334 -5.00 15.85 15.01
N ILE A 335 -5.25 15.82 13.70
CA ILE A 335 -4.67 14.84 12.79
C ILE A 335 -3.15 15.04 12.63
N LEU A 336 -2.70 16.28 12.42
CA LEU A 336 -1.28 16.60 12.23
C LEU A 336 -0.46 16.37 13.49
N GLU A 337 -1.01 16.75 14.64
CA GLU A 337 -0.38 16.54 15.95
C GLU A 337 -0.54 15.10 16.46
N LYS A 338 -1.25 14.25 15.70
CA LYS A 338 -1.61 12.87 16.06
C LYS A 338 -2.30 12.79 17.43
N GLN A 339 -3.05 13.83 17.76
CA GLN A 339 -3.93 13.91 18.91
C GLN A 339 -5.31 13.35 18.53
N GLY A 340 -6.07 12.89 19.53
CA GLY A 340 -7.37 12.25 19.32
C GLY A 340 -7.29 10.77 18.95
N GLN A 341 -8.47 10.18 18.73
CA GLN A 341 -8.63 8.77 18.37
C GLN A 341 -9.58 8.64 17.18
N SER A 342 -9.19 7.84 16.19
CA SER A 342 -10.00 7.43 15.04
C SER A 342 -10.23 5.92 15.06
N LEU A 343 -11.32 5.47 14.46
CA LEU A 343 -11.57 4.06 14.24
C LEU A 343 -10.56 3.51 13.23
N LEU A 344 -9.83 2.46 13.61
CA LEU A 344 -8.85 1.77 12.76
C LEU A 344 -9.43 0.48 12.14
N SER A 345 -10.26 -0.22 12.90
CA SER A 345 -10.93 -1.43 12.46
C SER A 345 -12.09 -1.79 13.37
N PHE A 346 -13.07 -2.54 12.84
CA PHE A 346 -14.14 -3.15 13.63
C PHE A 346 -14.30 -4.66 13.37
N PHE A 347 -13.50 -5.19 12.44
CA PHE A 347 -13.35 -6.61 12.16
C PHE A 347 -11.88 -7.01 12.32
N PRO A 348 -11.57 -8.20 12.88
CA PRO A 348 -10.21 -8.73 12.89
C PRO A 348 -9.63 -8.88 11.48
N ILE A 349 -8.36 -8.51 11.30
CA ILE A 349 -7.71 -8.50 9.97
C ILE A 349 -7.57 -9.89 9.38
N ASP A 350 -7.30 -10.88 10.22
CA ASP A 350 -7.22 -12.29 9.87
C ASP A 350 -8.55 -12.78 9.30
N LYS A 351 -9.69 -12.46 9.95
CA LYS A 351 -11.01 -12.79 9.39
C LYS A 351 -11.18 -12.21 7.99
N LEU A 352 -10.91 -10.91 7.79
CA LEU A 352 -11.04 -10.27 6.48
C LEU A 352 -10.13 -10.88 5.40
N MET A 353 -8.97 -11.43 5.77
CA MET A 353 -8.00 -12.01 4.83
C MET A 353 -8.33 -13.45 4.41
N TYR A 354 -9.06 -14.20 5.24
CA TYR A 354 -9.41 -15.60 4.94
C TYR A 354 -10.74 -15.75 4.18
N GLU A 355 -11.46 -14.66 3.94
CA GLU A 355 -12.69 -14.65 3.16
C GLU A 355 -12.42 -14.84 1.66
N SER A 356 -13.35 -15.50 0.97
CA SER A 356 -13.22 -15.79 -0.46
C SER A 356 -13.08 -14.53 -1.33
N ILE A 357 -13.68 -13.41 -0.90
CA ILE A 357 -13.64 -12.12 -1.61
C ILE A 357 -12.32 -11.35 -1.44
N TYR A 358 -11.44 -11.75 -0.51
CA TYR A 358 -10.21 -11.01 -0.23
C TYR A 358 -9.31 -10.88 -1.47
N LYS A 359 -9.16 -11.96 -2.25
CA LYS A 359 -8.38 -11.99 -3.49
C LYS A 359 -8.81 -10.89 -4.46
N ASP A 360 -10.10 -10.75 -4.62
CA ASP A 360 -10.72 -9.80 -5.55
C ASP A 360 -10.60 -8.37 -5.05
N ILE A 361 -10.70 -8.15 -3.74
CA ILE A 361 -10.41 -6.84 -3.13
C ILE A 361 -8.96 -6.42 -3.46
N VAL A 362 -7.99 -7.33 -3.26
CA VAL A 362 -6.58 -7.02 -3.55
C VAL A 362 -6.39 -6.72 -5.02
N ALA A 363 -6.95 -7.55 -5.91
CA ALA A 363 -6.84 -7.35 -7.34
C ALA A 363 -7.44 -6.01 -7.78
N VAL A 364 -8.64 -5.66 -7.30
CA VAL A 364 -9.31 -4.39 -7.60
C VAL A 364 -8.47 -3.20 -7.14
N ASN A 365 -8.00 -3.21 -5.89
CA ASN A 365 -7.18 -2.12 -5.37
C ASN A 365 -5.91 -1.92 -6.20
N CYS A 366 -5.23 -3.01 -6.58
CA CYS A 366 -4.06 -2.93 -7.46
C CYS A 366 -4.43 -2.26 -8.79
N LEU A 367 -5.51 -2.67 -9.44
CA LEU A 367 -5.91 -2.13 -10.74
C LEU A 367 -6.37 -0.67 -10.68
N VAL A 368 -7.10 -0.29 -9.63
CA VAL A 368 -7.50 1.10 -9.39
C VAL A 368 -6.25 1.98 -9.33
N ILE A 369 -5.29 1.61 -8.49
CA ILE A 369 -4.06 2.37 -8.35
C ILE A 369 -3.31 2.46 -9.67
N ILE A 370 -3.21 1.36 -10.41
CA ILE A 370 -2.47 1.39 -11.66
C ILE A 370 -3.16 2.31 -12.68
N ASN A 371 -4.50 2.27 -12.79
CA ASN A 371 -5.25 3.18 -13.66
C ASN A 371 -5.09 4.65 -13.24
N ASP A 372 -5.09 4.94 -11.94
CA ASP A 372 -4.86 6.29 -11.43
C ASP A 372 -3.47 6.80 -11.87
N VAL A 373 -2.43 5.97 -11.70
CA VAL A 373 -1.05 6.30 -12.10
C VAL A 373 -0.92 6.51 -13.63
N ILE A 374 -1.58 5.68 -14.44
CA ILE A 374 -1.59 5.82 -15.91
C ILE A 374 -2.27 7.12 -16.33
N SER A 375 -3.44 7.40 -15.76
CA SER A 375 -4.24 8.58 -16.09
C SER A 375 -3.45 9.86 -15.81
N VAL A 376 -2.75 9.88 -14.67
CA VAL A 376 -1.81 10.94 -14.30
C VAL A 376 -0.68 11.12 -15.31
N LYS A 377 -0.06 10.03 -15.80
CA LYS A 377 0.98 10.11 -16.84
C LYS A 377 0.46 10.67 -18.16
N ASN A 378 -0.71 10.22 -18.60
CA ASN A 378 -1.32 10.67 -19.86
C ASN A 378 -1.68 12.17 -19.81
N ALA A 379 -2.04 12.69 -18.64
CA ALA A 379 -2.21 14.14 -18.45
C ALA A 379 -0.89 14.89 -18.64
N LYS A 380 0.24 14.35 -18.14
CA LYS A 380 1.58 14.95 -18.30
C LYS A 380 2.07 15.01 -19.74
N SER A 381 1.85 13.95 -20.54
CA SER A 381 2.30 13.94 -21.95
C SER A 381 1.58 15.01 -22.78
N ARG A 382 0.27 15.19 -22.55
CA ARG A 382 -0.51 16.24 -23.24
C ARG A 382 -0.04 17.66 -22.90
N ILE A 383 0.43 17.89 -21.68
CA ILE A 383 0.98 19.19 -21.27
C ILE A 383 2.34 19.44 -21.94
N HIS A 384 3.19 18.42 -22.05
CA HIS A 384 4.48 18.55 -22.75
C HIS A 384 4.32 18.76 -24.26
N ASP A 385 3.40 18.05 -24.91
CA ASP A 385 3.13 18.24 -26.35
C ASP A 385 2.55 19.62 -26.67
N SER A 386 1.84 20.25 -25.71
CA SER A 386 1.34 21.63 -25.84
C SER A 386 2.40 22.72 -25.61
N SER A 387 3.57 22.37 -25.08
CA SER A 387 4.68 23.32 -24.86
C SER A 387 5.68 23.38 -26.01
N ASP A 388 5.68 22.38 -26.91
CA ASP A 388 6.50 22.36 -28.13
C ASP A 388 5.76 22.93 -29.37
N SER A 389 4.51 23.35 -29.23
CA SER A 389 3.76 24.08 -30.26
C SER A 389 3.85 25.60 -30.08
N SER A 390 5.02 26.13 -29.72
CA SER A 390 5.30 27.56 -29.92
C SER A 390 5.55 27.78 -31.42
N GLU A 391 4.47 28.09 -32.14
CA GLU A 391 4.56 28.64 -33.49
C GLU A 391 5.52 29.83 -33.47
N THR A 392 6.65 29.64 -34.15
CA THR A 392 7.55 30.72 -34.53
C THR A 392 6.79 31.61 -35.51
N ILE A 393 6.10 32.62 -34.99
CA ILE A 393 5.58 33.71 -35.79
C ILE A 393 6.70 34.75 -35.89
N LEU A 394 7.49 34.64 -36.96
CA LEU A 394 8.37 35.69 -37.45
C LEU A 394 7.51 36.82 -38.02
N PHE A 395 7.65 38.02 -37.47
CA PHE A 395 7.25 39.26 -38.16
C PHE A 395 8.51 40.05 -38.52
N PHE A 396 8.54 40.51 -39.77
CA PHE A 396 9.48 41.50 -40.29
C PHE A 396 9.33 42.84 -39.57
#